data_AF-A0A6N2HVS9-F1
#
_entry.id   AF-A0A6N2HVS9-F1
#
_cell.length_a   1.000
_cell.length_b   1.000
_cell.length_c   1.000
_cell.angle_alpha   90.00
_cell.angle_beta   90.00
_cell.angle_gamma   90.00
#
_symmetry.space_group_name_H-M   'P 1'
#
loop_
_entity.id
_entity.type
_entity.pdbx_description
1 polymer ?
#
loop_
_entity_poly.entity_id
_entity_poly.type
_entity_poly.pdbx_seq_one_letter_code
_entity_poly.pdbx_strand_id
1 'polypeptide(L)' 'MEAHFLARGSTLTDGPTADAYRTTLDAVQLMLDGSLAEHLLGEDQHQHLSGMLLGMRDAPDEL' A
#
# COMPACT_ATOMS: atom_id res chain seq x y z
N MET A 1 -10.66 0.29 4.68
CA MET A 1 -9.91 1.24 3.82
C MET A 1 -10.79 2.39 3.36
N GLU A 2 -11.91 2.12 2.67
CA GLU A 2 -12.91 3.14 2.26
C GLU A 2 -13.25 4.16 3.36
N ALA A 3 -13.54 3.70 4.58
CA ALA A 3 -13.87 4.57 5.73
C ALA A 3 -12.77 5.60 6.08
N HIS A 4 -11.49 5.27 5.85
CA HIS A 4 -10.37 6.19 6.09
C HIS A 4 -10.25 7.29 5.02
N PHE A 5 -10.68 7.00 3.79
CA PHE A 5 -10.74 7.95 2.68
C PHE A 5 -11.98 8.83 2.82
N LEU A 6 -13.13 8.22 3.13
CA LEU A 6 -14.39 8.93 3.38
C LEU A 6 -14.26 9.96 4.51
N ALA A 7 -13.52 9.63 5.57
CA ALA A 7 -13.23 10.55 6.67
C ALA A 7 -12.40 11.80 6.23
N ARG A 8 -11.76 11.74 5.06
CA ARG A 8 -10.98 12.84 4.46
C ARG A 8 -11.68 13.49 3.26
N GLY A 9 -12.92 13.12 2.98
CA GLY A 9 -13.70 13.66 1.86
C GLY A 9 -13.28 13.13 0.49
N SER A 10 -12.52 12.04 0.44
CA SER A 10 -12.13 11.33 -0.79
C SER A 10 -12.76 9.94 -0.82
N THR A 11 -12.84 9.31 -1.99
CA THR A 11 -13.30 7.92 -2.10
C THR A 11 -12.18 7.11 -2.77
N LEU A 12 -12.19 5.79 -2.66
CA LEU A 12 -11.32 4.96 -3.52
C LEU A 12 -12.01 4.56 -4.82
N THR A 13 -13.27 4.98 -4.99
CA THR A 13 -14.07 4.74 -6.19
C THR A 13 -13.88 5.81 -7.27
N ASP A 14 -13.33 6.98 -6.93
CA ASP A 14 -12.89 7.94 -7.95
C ASP A 14 -11.50 7.57 -8.49
N GLY A 15 -11.42 7.43 -9.82
CA GLY A 15 -10.22 6.95 -10.52
C GLY A 15 -8.91 7.66 -10.12
N PRO A 16 -8.87 9.00 -10.02
CA PRO A 16 -7.66 9.71 -9.61
C PRO A 16 -7.19 9.36 -8.19
N THR A 17 -8.10 9.24 -7.22
CA THR A 17 -7.73 8.86 -5.84
C THR A 17 -7.29 7.40 -5.76
N ALA A 18 -7.94 6.50 -6.50
CA ALA A 18 -7.53 5.10 -6.62
C ALA A 18 -6.10 4.97 -7.21
N ASP A 19 -5.81 5.72 -8.26
CA ASP A 19 -4.49 5.72 -8.92
C ASP A 19 -3.40 6.31 -8.00
N ALA A 20 -3.69 7.42 -7.32
CA ALA A 20 -2.77 8.00 -6.35
C ALA A 20 -2.49 7.05 -5.17
N TYR A 21 -3.52 6.34 -4.72
CA TYR A 21 -3.38 5.33 -3.67
C TYR A 21 -2.49 4.17 -4.13
N ARG A 22 -2.76 3.59 -5.31
CA ARG A 22 -1.94 2.50 -5.89
C ARG A 22 -0.49 2.93 -6.11
N THR A 23 -0.27 4.14 -6.64
CA THR A 23 1.06 4.73 -6.82
C THR A 23 1.81 4.86 -5.49
N THR A 24 1.10 5.24 -4.44
CA THR A 24 1.69 5.36 -3.10
C THR A 24 2.11 3.99 -2.56
N LEU A 25 1.28 2.96 -2.72
CA LEU A 25 1.65 1.59 -2.32
C LEU A 25 2.88 1.08 -3.07
N ASP A 26 2.96 1.32 -4.38
CA ASP A 26 4.12 0.95 -5.20
C ASP A 26 5.41 1.65 -4.71
N ALA A 27 5.32 2.93 -4.34
CA ALA A 27 6.44 3.67 -3.78
C ALA A 27 6.90 3.10 -2.42
N VAL A 28 5.95 2.71 -1.55
CA VAL A 28 6.29 2.08 -0.27
C VAL A 28 6.93 0.70 -0.48
N GLN A 29 6.46 -0.10 -1.44
CA GLN A 29 7.07 -1.38 -1.77
C GLN A 29 8.53 -1.21 -2.22
N LEU A 30 8.81 -0.22 -3.09
CA LEU A 30 10.18 0.09 -3.52
C LEU A 30 11.08 0.49 -2.34
N MET A 31 10.55 1.24 -1.36
CA MET A 31 11.31 1.59 -0.16
C MET A 31 11.64 0.37 0.71
N LEU A 32 10.71 -0.60 0.82
CA LEU A 32 10.96 -1.84 1.54
C LEU A 32 12.04 -2.68 0.84
N ASP A 33 11.98 -2.79 -0.49
CA ASP A 33 12.96 -3.52 -1.29
C ASP A 33 14.37 -2.91 -1.15
N GLY A 34 14.47 -1.57 -1.20
CA GLY A 34 15.72 -0.86 -0.93
C GLY A 34 16.22 -1.07 0.50
N SER A 35 15.31 -1.06 1.48
CA SER A 35 15.67 -1.30 2.89
C SER A 35 16.19 -2.72 3.13
N LEU A 36 15.65 -3.72 2.43
CA LEU A 36 16.19 -5.10 2.46
C LEU A 36 17.58 -5.15 1.83
N ALA A 37 17.77 -4.53 0.65
CA ALA A 37 19.06 -4.50 -0.05
C ALA A 37 20.17 -3.84 0.79
N GLU A 38 19.83 -2.78 1.53
CA GLU A 38 20.73 -2.08 2.46
C GLU A 38 20.82 -2.76 3.85
N HIS A 39 20.23 -3.95 4.02
CA HIS A 39 20.24 -4.73 5.26
C HIS A 39 19.65 -3.98 6.48
N LEU A 40 18.77 -3.01 6.24
CA LEU A 40 18.03 -2.26 7.27
C LEU A 40 16.79 -3.04 7.76
N LEU A 41 16.30 -3.98 6.96
CA LEU A 41 15.24 -4.93 7.29
C LEU A 41 15.72 -6.36 7.04
N GLY A 42 15.27 -7.29 7.88
CA GLY A 42 15.46 -8.73 7.63
C GLY A 42 14.42 -9.29 6.65
N GLU A 43 14.71 -10.45 6.06
CA GLU A 43 13.85 -11.11 5.07
C GLU A 43 12.43 -11.38 5.60
N ASP A 44 12.30 -11.90 6.82
CA ASP A 44 10.99 -12.16 7.45
C ASP A 44 10.16 -10.88 7.64
N GLN A 45 10.83 -9.77 8.00
CA GLN A 45 10.18 -8.47 8.20
C GLN A 45 9.76 -7.88 6.86
N HIS A 46 10.63 -7.94 5.85
CA HIS A 46 10.31 -7.52 4.48
C HIS A 46 9.09 -8.30 3.95
N GLN A 47 9.10 -9.63 4.06
CA GLN A 47 8.00 -10.48 3.61
C GLN A 47 6.69 -10.14 4.32
N HIS A 48 6.72 -9.95 5.65
CA HIS A 48 5.53 -9.59 6.41
C HIS A 48 4.95 -8.24 5.96
N LEU A 49 5.79 -7.21 5.85
CA LEU A 49 5.38 -5.86 5.47
C LEU A 49 4.86 -5.80 4.02
N SER A 50 5.51 -6.48 3.08
CA SER A 50 5.03 -6.63 1.71
C SER A 50 3.69 -7.35 1.62
N GLY A 51 3.47 -8.37 2.46
CA GLY A 51 2.17 -9.05 2.56
C GLY A 51 1.05 -8.11 3.02
N MET A 52 1.32 -7.21 3.97
CA MET A 52 0.34 -6.21 4.39
C MET A 52 0.03 -5.21 3.26
N LEU A 53 1.04 -4.75 2.51
CA LEU A 53 0.83 -3.86 1.37
C LEU A 53 -0.02 -4.51 0.27
N LEU A 54 0.20 -5.80 0.01
CA LEU A 54 -0.63 -6.56 -0.93
C LEU A 54 -2.09 -6.62 -0.47
N GLY A 55 -2.34 -6.97 0.81
CA GLY A 55 -3.70 -6.96 1.35
C GLY A 55 -4.36 -5.58 1.30
N MET A 56 -3.57 -4.51 1.45
CA MET A 56 -4.04 -3.13 1.31
C MET A 56 -4.34 -2.73 -0.14
N ARG A 57 -3.68 -3.35 -1.12
CA ARG A 57 -3.89 -3.13 -2.56
C ARG A 57 -5.19 -3.78 -3.04
N ASP A 58 -5.49 -4.96 -2.53
CA ASP A 58 -6.62 -5.79 -2.99
C ASP A 58 -7.94 -5.47 -2.27
N ALA A 59 -7.88 -4.76 -1.14
CA ALA A 59 -9.05 -4.36 -0.34
C ALA A 59 -10.15 -3.53 -1.05
N PRO A 60 -9.90 -2.72 -2.10
CA PRO A 60 -10.94 -1.91 -2.74
C PRO A 60 -11.83 -2.66 -3.75
N ASP A 61 -11.45 -3.87 -4.18
CA ASP A 61 -12.17 -4.58 -5.25
C ASP A 61 -13.38 -5.42 -4.74
N GLU A 62 -13.66 -5.42 -3.43
CA GLU A 62 -14.74 -6.22 -2.80
C GLU A 62 -15.98 -5.42 -2.32
N LEU A 63 -16.19 -4.17 -2.76
CA LEU A 63 -17.36 -3.35 -2.37
C LEU A 63 -18.41 -3.20 -3.48
#